data_AF-A0A660UNY0-F1
#
_entry.id   AF-A0A660UNY0-F1
#
_cell.length_a   1.000
_cell.length_b   1.000
_cell.length_c   1.000
_cell.angle_alpha   90.00
_cell.angle_beta   90.00
_cell.angle_gamma   90.00
#
_symmetry.space_group_name_H-M   'P 1'
#
loop_
_entity.id
_entity.type
_entity.pdbx_description
1 polymer ?
#
loop_
_entity_poly.entity_id
_entity_poly.type
_entity_poly.pdbx_seq_one_letter_code
_entity_poly.pdbx_strand_id
1 'polypeptide(L)'
;MPLPDFPVRKDIRGIGLSDWAVYAKGLSDKFNYTNTFYHKEPKLDIIDIKSSGYCDLDFLISSEVFEHVMPPVDRIFQNTHSLLKPDGFMVLTVPYMLKLKETMEHFPGLRDFSIQKKNGTYILKNTKADGSVQCFENLRFHGGQGATLELRVFAYEALLEVLQDSGFSKVLTCGEPFLEYGIFWEFPNSLPIVARP
;
A
#
# COMPACT_ATOMS: atom_id res chain seq x y z
N MET A 1 -8.44 20.84 -10.36
CA MET A 1 -8.28 21.75 -9.20
C MET A 1 -7.28 21.13 -8.23
N PRO A 2 -6.24 21.86 -7.84
CA PRO A 2 -5.23 21.37 -6.90
C PRO A 2 -5.76 21.38 -5.46
N LEU A 3 -5.14 20.60 -4.57
CA LEU A 3 -5.57 20.46 -3.17
C LEU A 3 -5.64 21.78 -2.38
N PRO A 4 -4.71 22.75 -2.53
CA PRO A 4 -4.79 24.02 -1.82
C PRO A 4 -6.06 24.83 -2.13
N ASP A 5 -6.59 24.71 -3.34
CA ASP A 5 -7.80 25.43 -3.79
C ASP A 5 -9.09 24.68 -3.46
N PHE A 6 -8.99 23.41 -3.08
CA PHE A 6 -10.14 22.60 -2.67
C PHE A 6 -10.78 23.18 -1.40
N PRO A 7 -12.12 23.27 -1.30
CA PRO A 7 -12.78 23.80 -0.11
C PRO A 7 -12.54 22.93 1.12
N VAL A 8 -12.52 23.53 2.32
CA VAL A 8 -12.43 22.75 3.57
C VAL A 8 -13.71 21.94 3.74
N ARG A 9 -13.57 20.62 3.88
CA ARG A 9 -14.65 19.63 3.98
C ARG A 9 -14.33 18.61 5.06
N LYS A 10 -14.49 19.01 6.33
CA LYS A 10 -14.23 18.14 7.50
C LYS A 10 -15.27 17.03 7.71
N ASP A 11 -16.33 17.05 6.93
CA ASP A 11 -17.30 15.97 6.84
C ASP A 11 -16.78 14.76 6.03
N ILE A 12 -15.77 14.96 5.18
CA ILE A 12 -15.10 13.89 4.44
C ILE A 12 -14.01 13.29 5.32
N ARG A 13 -14.12 11.99 5.58
CA ARG A 13 -13.22 11.19 6.42
C ARG A 13 -12.26 10.39 5.55
N GLY A 14 -10.96 10.51 5.78
CA GLY A 14 -10.00 9.68 5.09
C GLY A 14 -8.80 9.31 5.92
N ILE A 15 -8.09 8.27 5.51
CA ILE A 15 -6.83 7.89 6.16
C ILE A 15 -5.73 7.64 5.15
N GLY A 16 -4.49 7.79 5.61
CA GLY A 16 -3.28 7.40 4.90
C GLY A 16 -2.57 6.26 5.60
N LEU A 17 -1.83 5.46 4.85
CA LEU A 17 -0.95 4.43 5.39
C LEU A 17 0.50 4.90 5.27
N SER A 18 0.98 5.61 6.29
CA SER A 18 2.33 6.18 6.34
C SER A 18 2.63 7.15 5.20
N ASP A 19 1.61 7.92 4.82
CA ASP A 19 1.65 8.91 3.75
C ASP A 19 2.76 9.95 3.95
N TRP A 20 3.31 10.47 2.85
CA TRP A 20 4.36 11.48 2.91
C TRP A 20 3.85 12.77 3.56
N ALA A 21 4.64 13.30 4.49
CA ALA A 21 4.23 14.39 5.38
C ALA A 21 3.72 15.64 4.64
N VAL A 22 4.23 15.92 3.44
CA VAL A 22 3.86 17.11 2.66
C VAL A 22 2.39 17.06 2.23
N TYR A 23 1.96 16.00 1.56
CA TYR A 23 0.56 15.90 1.14
C TYR A 23 -0.36 15.49 2.30
N ALA A 24 0.12 14.69 3.26
CA ALA A 24 -0.64 14.35 4.46
C ALA A 24 -1.07 15.60 5.24
N LYS A 25 -0.18 16.60 5.35
CA LYS A 25 -0.53 17.90 5.95
C LYS A 25 -1.65 18.59 5.17
N GLY A 26 -1.50 18.72 3.85
CA GLY A 26 -2.52 19.36 3.01
C GLY A 26 -3.88 18.67 3.09
N LEU A 27 -3.90 17.33 3.13
CA LEU A 27 -5.13 16.55 3.32
C LEU A 27 -5.73 16.81 4.71
N SER A 28 -4.91 16.85 5.76
CA SER A 28 -5.36 17.15 7.12
C SER A 28 -5.87 18.60 7.28
N ASP A 29 -5.42 19.54 6.46
CA ASP A 29 -5.94 20.90 6.44
C ASP A 29 -7.35 20.92 5.80
N LYS A 30 -7.60 20.11 4.76
CA LYS A 30 -8.88 20.12 4.01
C LYS A 30 -9.94 19.16 4.53
N PHE A 31 -9.56 17.96 4.96
CA PHE A 31 -10.48 16.87 5.31
C PHE A 31 -10.36 16.49 6.79
N ASN A 32 -11.26 15.63 7.27
CA ASN A 32 -11.03 14.89 8.52
C ASN A 32 -10.11 13.70 8.20
N TYR A 33 -8.83 14.02 8.01
CA TYR A 33 -7.83 13.08 7.54
C TYR A 33 -6.84 12.72 8.64
N THR A 34 -6.55 11.42 8.79
CA THR A 34 -5.55 10.88 9.72
C THR A 34 -4.52 10.06 8.96
N ASN A 35 -3.25 10.45 9.04
CA ASN A 35 -2.16 9.59 8.58
C ASN A 35 -1.84 8.55 9.67
N THR A 36 -1.93 7.27 9.33
CA THR A 36 -1.77 6.15 10.26
C THR A 36 -0.44 5.41 10.02
N PHE A 37 0.02 4.67 11.02
CA PHE A 37 1.29 3.96 10.97
C PHE A 37 1.17 2.54 11.52
N TYR A 38 1.95 1.61 10.99
CA TYR A 38 1.99 0.25 11.52
C TYR A 38 2.68 0.17 12.91
N HIS A 39 3.68 1.02 13.16
CA HIS A 39 4.60 0.89 14.30
C HIS A 39 4.41 1.91 15.42
N LYS A 40 3.51 2.89 15.27
CA LYS A 40 3.28 3.97 16.25
C LYS A 40 1.89 4.57 16.10
N GLU A 41 1.50 5.38 17.08
CA GLU A 41 0.24 6.14 17.00
C GLU A 41 0.31 7.30 15.97
N PRO A 42 -0.79 7.62 15.27
CA PRO A 42 -2.06 6.85 15.20
C PRO A 42 -1.86 5.51 14.51
N LYS A 43 -2.19 4.39 15.19
CA LYS A 43 -1.80 3.06 14.73
C LYS A 43 -2.88 2.40 13.87
N LEU A 44 -2.45 1.81 12.75
CA LEU A 44 -3.28 0.90 11.96
C LEU A 44 -2.42 -0.24 11.42
N ASP A 45 -2.83 -1.47 11.74
CA ASP A 45 -2.39 -2.67 11.03
C ASP A 45 -3.49 -3.03 10.01
N ILE A 46 -3.19 -2.88 8.72
CA ILE A 46 -4.17 -3.14 7.66
C ILE A 46 -4.49 -4.64 7.51
N ILE A 47 -3.70 -5.54 8.12
CA ILE A 47 -4.01 -6.97 8.17
C ILE A 47 -5.05 -7.28 9.26
N ASP A 48 -4.99 -6.56 10.39
CA ASP A 48 -5.91 -6.72 11.52
C ASP A 48 -6.63 -5.42 11.89
N ILE A 49 -7.70 -5.14 11.14
CA ILE A 49 -8.49 -3.92 11.29
C ILE A 49 -9.50 -3.97 12.45
N LYS A 50 -9.71 -5.12 13.10
CA LYS A 50 -10.81 -5.31 14.07
C LYS A 50 -10.74 -4.38 15.27
N SER A 51 -9.52 -4.10 15.75
CA SER A 51 -9.27 -3.21 16.87
C SER A 51 -8.96 -1.78 16.44
N SER A 52 -9.04 -1.46 15.16
CA SER A 52 -8.58 -0.17 14.64
C SER A 52 -9.53 0.99 14.93
N GLY A 53 -10.83 0.71 15.07
CA GLY A 53 -11.87 1.74 15.24
C GLY A 53 -12.14 2.58 13.98
N TYR A 54 -11.47 2.30 12.86
CA TYR A 54 -11.77 2.93 11.58
C TYR A 54 -12.89 2.19 10.86
N CYS A 55 -13.83 2.93 10.29
CA CYS A 55 -14.92 2.46 9.43
C CYS A 55 -15.52 3.67 8.71
N ASP A 56 -16.34 3.40 7.69
CA ASP A 56 -17.07 4.43 6.93
C ASP A 56 -16.16 5.55 6.43
N LEU A 57 -15.06 5.18 5.78
CA LEU A 57 -14.11 6.11 5.18
C LEU A 57 -14.59 6.54 3.79
N ASP A 58 -14.51 7.84 3.51
CA ASP A 58 -14.74 8.37 2.16
C ASP A 58 -13.54 8.08 1.26
N PHE A 59 -12.32 8.03 1.82
CA PHE A 59 -11.15 7.58 1.07
C PHE A 59 -10.04 6.97 1.93
N LEU A 60 -9.22 6.12 1.30
CA LEU A 60 -7.99 5.57 1.87
C LEU A 60 -6.84 5.76 0.88
N ILE A 61 -5.66 6.18 1.36
CA ILE A 61 -4.45 6.28 0.55
C ILE A 61 -3.42 5.28 1.05
N SER A 62 -2.83 4.54 0.12
CA SER A 62 -1.73 3.62 0.36
C SER A 62 -0.68 3.82 -0.73
N SER A 63 0.45 4.43 -0.38
CA SER A 63 1.55 4.67 -1.31
C SER A 63 2.79 3.86 -0.93
N GLU A 64 3.13 2.85 -1.74
CA GLU A 64 4.30 1.98 -1.55
C GLU A 64 4.30 1.28 -0.17
N VAL A 65 3.16 0.65 0.17
CA VAL A 65 2.98 -0.09 1.44
C VAL A 65 2.65 -1.55 1.21
N PHE A 66 1.76 -1.86 0.26
CA PHE A 66 1.17 -3.20 0.13
C PHE A 66 2.17 -4.25 -0.38
N GLU A 67 3.25 -3.87 -1.03
CA GLU A 67 4.38 -4.72 -1.41
C GLU A 67 5.23 -5.19 -0.21
N HIS A 68 5.04 -4.56 0.95
CA HIS A 68 5.77 -4.84 2.18
C HIS A 68 4.97 -5.65 3.20
N VAL A 69 3.69 -5.88 2.92
CA VAL A 69 2.77 -6.56 3.84
C VAL A 69 2.98 -8.07 3.79
N MET A 70 2.99 -8.75 4.93
CA MET A 70 3.03 -10.21 4.99
C MET A 70 1.87 -10.88 4.23
N PRO A 71 2.09 -12.03 3.56
CA PRO A 71 0.99 -12.84 3.04
C PRO A 71 0.00 -13.29 4.13
N PRO A 72 -1.27 -13.58 3.77
CA PRO A 72 -1.83 -13.55 2.42
C PRO A 72 -2.25 -12.12 2.02
N VAL A 73 -1.85 -11.68 0.82
CA VAL A 73 -1.93 -10.26 0.42
C VAL A 73 -3.35 -9.83 0.04
N ASP A 74 -4.19 -10.74 -0.43
CA ASP A 74 -5.62 -10.50 -0.71
C ASP A 74 -6.37 -9.90 0.50
N ARG A 75 -5.99 -10.33 1.71
CA ARG A 75 -6.60 -9.85 2.95
C ARG A 75 -6.51 -8.34 3.14
N ILE A 76 -5.44 -7.67 2.70
CA ILE A 76 -5.33 -6.22 2.88
C ILE A 76 -6.26 -5.46 1.94
N PHE A 77 -6.55 -6.01 0.76
CA PHE A 77 -7.49 -5.43 -0.19
C PHE A 77 -8.93 -5.59 0.31
N GLN A 78 -9.29 -6.78 0.81
CA GLN A 78 -10.58 -7.04 1.45
C GLN A 78 -10.81 -6.14 2.69
N ASN A 79 -9.79 -6.04 3.55
CA ASN A 79 -9.86 -5.17 4.71
C ASN A 79 -10.02 -3.70 4.31
N THR A 80 -9.24 -3.24 3.32
CA THR A 80 -9.38 -1.89 2.78
C THR A 80 -10.79 -1.62 2.27
N HIS A 81 -11.35 -2.53 1.48
CA HIS A 81 -12.72 -2.44 1.00
C HIS A 81 -13.71 -2.31 2.17
N SER A 82 -13.57 -3.13 3.21
CA SER A 82 -14.47 -3.10 4.38
C SER A 82 -14.39 -1.82 5.22
N LEU A 83 -13.29 -1.07 5.14
CA LEU A 83 -13.14 0.21 5.83
C LEU A 83 -13.82 1.38 5.10
N LEU A 84 -14.07 1.23 3.79
CA LEU A 84 -14.64 2.27 2.93
C LEU A 84 -16.17 2.28 3.00
N LYS A 85 -16.76 3.46 2.79
CA LYS A 85 -18.18 3.60 2.46
C LYS A 85 -18.47 3.01 1.07
N PRO A 86 -19.75 2.69 0.74
CA PRO A 86 -20.13 2.24 -0.60
C PRO A 86 -19.74 3.20 -1.74
N ASP A 87 -19.64 4.50 -1.48
CA ASP A 87 -19.23 5.53 -2.45
C ASP A 87 -17.78 6.00 -2.27
N GLY A 88 -17.06 5.40 -1.32
CA GLY A 88 -15.67 5.69 -1.01
C GLY A 88 -14.71 5.18 -2.08
N PHE A 89 -13.43 5.50 -1.92
CA PHE A 89 -12.39 5.03 -2.85
C PHE A 89 -11.03 4.84 -2.19
N MET A 90 -10.23 3.92 -2.72
CA MET A 90 -8.81 3.81 -2.43
C MET A 90 -7.99 4.51 -3.52
N VAL A 91 -6.90 5.16 -3.12
CA VAL A 91 -5.78 5.51 -4.00
C VAL A 91 -4.58 4.64 -3.63
N LEU A 92 -4.09 3.86 -4.58
CA LEU A 92 -3.02 2.87 -4.39
C LEU A 92 -1.85 3.17 -5.32
N THR A 93 -0.62 3.16 -4.79
CA THR A 93 0.59 2.93 -5.59
C THR A 93 1.35 1.75 -5.00
N VAL A 94 1.84 0.87 -5.87
CA VAL A 94 2.71 -0.26 -5.55
C VAL A 94 3.62 -0.54 -6.75
N PRO A 95 4.79 -1.15 -6.54
CA PRO A 95 5.58 -1.70 -7.63
C PRO A 95 4.80 -2.81 -8.34
N TYR A 96 4.48 -2.56 -9.61
CA TYR A 96 3.92 -3.58 -10.50
C TYR A 96 4.65 -3.65 -11.85
N MET A 97 4.61 -4.83 -12.47
CA MET A 97 5.14 -5.05 -13.82
C MET A 97 4.04 -5.49 -14.78
N LEU A 98 3.99 -4.83 -15.93
CA LEU A 98 3.03 -5.13 -17.01
C LEU A 98 3.29 -6.48 -17.69
N LYS A 99 4.52 -6.99 -17.65
CA LYS A 99 4.93 -8.22 -18.34
C LYS A 99 4.88 -9.47 -17.47
N LEU A 100 4.67 -9.33 -16.16
CA LEU A 100 4.52 -10.47 -15.27
C LEU A 100 3.13 -11.07 -15.45
N LYS A 101 3.07 -12.41 -15.49
CA LYS A 101 1.79 -13.14 -15.50
C LYS A 101 1.18 -13.26 -14.11
N GLU A 102 2.03 -13.43 -13.10
CA GLU A 102 1.65 -13.63 -11.71
C GLU A 102 2.49 -12.72 -10.82
N THR A 103 1.92 -12.31 -9.68
CA THR A 103 2.65 -11.58 -8.66
C THR A 103 3.84 -12.41 -8.16
N MET A 104 5.01 -11.79 -8.17
CA MET A 104 6.25 -12.44 -7.75
C MET A 104 6.46 -12.18 -6.27
N GLU A 105 6.36 -13.22 -5.45
CA GLU A 105 6.79 -13.19 -4.04
C GLU A 105 8.29 -13.50 -3.96
N HIS A 106 9.07 -12.60 -3.35
CA HIS A 106 10.52 -12.78 -3.18
C HIS A 106 10.85 -13.86 -2.15
N PHE A 107 9.95 -14.07 -1.18
CA PHE A 107 10.16 -14.99 -0.06
C PHE A 107 8.96 -15.96 0.10
N PRO A 108 8.79 -16.95 -0.80
CA PRO A 108 7.67 -17.89 -0.69
C PRO A 108 7.69 -18.67 0.64
N GLY A 109 6.56 -18.67 1.34
CA GLY A 109 6.43 -19.34 2.65
C GLY A 109 7.04 -18.57 3.82
N LEU A 110 7.19 -17.25 3.69
CA LEU A 110 7.62 -16.37 4.79
C LEU A 110 6.62 -16.44 5.96
N ARG A 111 7.13 -16.68 7.18
CA ARG A 111 6.29 -16.83 8.38
C ARG A 111 6.89 -16.16 9.59
N ASP A 112 7.94 -16.75 10.15
CA ASP A 112 8.67 -16.23 11.30
C ASP A 112 10.08 -15.89 10.83
N PHE A 113 10.33 -14.61 10.59
CA PHE A 113 11.60 -14.17 10.02
C PHE A 113 12.25 -13.06 10.82
N SER A 114 13.58 -13.03 10.72
CA SER A 114 14.41 -11.94 11.22
C SER A 114 15.33 -11.47 10.12
N ILE A 115 15.59 -10.16 10.10
CA ILE A 115 16.61 -9.57 9.24
C ILE A 115 17.84 -9.34 10.11
N GLN A 116 18.97 -9.93 9.71
CA GLN A 116 20.24 -9.86 10.43
C GLN A 116 21.29 -9.20 9.55
N LYS A 117 22.08 -8.29 10.13
CA LYS A 117 23.23 -7.69 9.44
C LYS A 117 24.48 -8.53 9.70
N LYS A 118 25.10 -9.05 8.64
CA LYS A 118 26.33 -9.85 8.72
C LYS A 118 27.34 -9.33 7.70
N ASN A 119 28.55 -8.99 8.13
CA ASN A 119 29.63 -8.48 7.26
C ASN A 119 29.20 -7.31 6.34
N GLY A 120 28.31 -6.45 6.83
CA GLY A 120 27.81 -5.29 6.06
C GLY A 120 26.63 -5.59 5.13
N THR A 121 26.24 -6.85 4.92
CA THR A 121 25.06 -7.25 4.14
C THR A 121 23.89 -7.62 5.07
N TYR A 122 22.68 -7.57 4.55
CA TYR A 122 21.48 -8.04 5.25
C TYR A 122 21.09 -9.43 4.76
N ILE A 123 20.75 -10.30 5.72
CA ILE A 123 20.27 -11.65 5.48
C ILE A 123 18.90 -11.79 6.14
N LEU A 124 17.91 -12.30 5.40
CA LEU A 124 16.63 -12.68 5.96
C LEU A 124 16.69 -14.16 6.34
N LYS A 125 16.45 -14.48 7.61
CA LYS A 125 16.33 -15.85 8.10
C LYS A 125 14.87 -16.13 8.41
N ASN A 126 14.25 -17.05 7.68
CA ASN A 126 12.86 -17.49 7.84
C ASN A 126 12.80 -18.90 8.42
N THR A 127 11.93 -19.14 9.38
CA THR A 127 11.53 -20.47 9.84
C THR A 127 10.16 -20.81 9.26
N LYS A 128 10.10 -21.86 8.43
CA LYS A 128 8.85 -22.35 7.83
C LYS A 128 7.97 -23.06 8.85
N ALA A 129 6.73 -23.34 8.45
CA ALA A 129 5.77 -24.09 9.25
C ALA A 129 6.24 -25.52 9.60
N ASP A 130 7.06 -26.15 8.76
CA ASP A 130 7.66 -27.47 9.01
C ASP A 130 8.95 -27.40 9.87
N GLY A 131 9.33 -26.21 10.35
CA GLY A 131 10.55 -25.96 11.12
C GLY A 131 11.82 -25.83 10.27
N SER A 132 11.76 -26.02 8.95
CA SER A 132 12.91 -25.80 8.08
C SER A 132 13.29 -24.33 8.01
N VAL A 133 14.59 -24.04 7.91
CA VAL A 133 15.13 -22.68 7.88
C VAL A 133 15.54 -22.32 6.45
N GLN A 134 15.11 -21.15 5.99
CA GLN A 134 15.60 -20.52 4.77
C GLN A 134 16.40 -19.27 5.10
N CYS A 135 17.46 -19.05 4.33
CA CYS A 135 18.22 -17.80 4.37
C CYS A 135 18.16 -17.17 2.98
N PHE A 136 17.83 -15.89 2.94
CA PHE A 136 17.82 -15.11 1.71
C PHE A 136 18.80 -13.94 1.83
N GLU A 137 19.54 -13.71 0.76
CA GLU A 137 20.51 -12.63 0.60
C GLU A 137 20.02 -11.66 -0.49
N ASN A 138 20.75 -10.58 -0.74
CA ASN A 138 20.40 -9.57 -1.77
C ASN A 138 19.00 -8.98 -1.60
N LEU A 139 18.62 -8.75 -0.35
CA LEU A 139 17.34 -8.16 0.03
C LEU A 139 17.15 -6.79 -0.60
N ARG A 140 15.95 -6.53 -1.12
CA ARG A 140 15.54 -5.24 -1.66
C ARG A 140 14.79 -4.46 -0.60
N PHE A 141 15.26 -3.26 -0.30
CA PHE A 141 14.58 -2.36 0.62
C PHE A 141 14.15 -1.10 -0.12
N HIS A 142 12.94 -0.64 0.18
CA HIS A 142 12.41 0.63 -0.31
C HIS A 142 12.29 1.64 0.85
N GLY A 143 12.46 2.92 0.54
CA GLY A 143 12.30 4.03 1.49
C GLY A 143 13.56 4.54 2.21
N GLY A 144 13.39 5.67 2.91
CA GLY A 144 14.42 6.35 3.72
C GLY A 144 14.64 5.72 5.11
N GLN A 145 15.09 6.50 6.09
CA GLN A 145 15.50 6.02 7.43
C GLN A 145 14.45 5.07 8.06
N GLY A 146 14.77 3.77 8.16
CA GLY A 146 13.83 2.70 8.56
C GLY A 146 13.40 1.74 7.45
N ALA A 147 14.05 1.79 6.27
CA ALA A 147 13.86 0.98 5.06
C ALA A 147 13.07 -0.32 5.23
N THR A 148 11.99 -0.45 4.44
CA THR A 148 11.07 -1.59 4.51
C THR A 148 11.44 -2.61 3.44
N LEU A 149 11.46 -3.89 3.81
CA LEU A 149 11.80 -4.98 2.91
C LEU A 149 10.70 -5.18 1.86
N GLU A 150 11.02 -5.10 0.57
CA GLU A 150 10.12 -5.49 -0.52
C GLU A 150 9.86 -6.99 -0.42
N LEU A 151 8.61 -7.40 -0.19
CA LEU A 151 8.25 -8.81 -0.12
C LEU A 151 7.78 -9.33 -1.49
N ARG A 152 7.25 -8.45 -2.33
CA ARG A 152 6.70 -8.82 -3.64
C ARG A 152 6.82 -7.72 -4.68
N VAL A 153 6.67 -8.11 -5.93
CA VAL A 153 6.34 -7.21 -7.05
C VAL A 153 5.07 -7.71 -7.70
N PHE A 154 4.07 -6.84 -7.82
CA PHE A 154 2.77 -7.23 -8.38
C PHE A 154 2.87 -7.45 -9.90
N ALA A 155 2.13 -8.44 -10.40
CA ALA A 155 1.74 -8.44 -11.80
C ALA A 155 0.55 -7.49 -11.96
N TYR A 156 0.57 -6.64 -12.99
CA TYR A 156 -0.48 -5.64 -13.17
C TYR A 156 -1.88 -6.26 -13.29
N GLU A 157 -2.04 -7.27 -14.15
CA GLU A 157 -3.33 -7.96 -14.32
C GLU A 157 -3.79 -8.64 -13.03
N ALA A 158 -2.91 -9.37 -12.34
CA ALA A 158 -3.23 -10.01 -11.06
C ALA A 158 -3.58 -9.00 -9.95
N LEU A 159 -3.00 -7.78 -10.00
CA LEU A 159 -3.35 -6.69 -9.08
C LEU A 159 -4.76 -6.16 -9.36
N LEU A 160 -5.17 -6.06 -10.62
CA LEU A 160 -6.54 -5.68 -10.97
C LEU A 160 -7.55 -6.76 -10.56
N GLU A 161 -7.21 -8.04 -10.79
CA GLU A 161 -8.02 -9.18 -10.39
C GLU A 161 -8.24 -9.21 -8.87
N VAL A 162 -7.19 -9.10 -8.06
CA VAL A 162 -7.34 -9.13 -6.59
C VAL A 162 -8.14 -7.94 -6.05
N LEU A 163 -8.06 -6.77 -6.70
CA LEU A 163 -8.93 -5.62 -6.36
C LEU A 163 -10.39 -5.96 -6.66
N GLN A 164 -10.69 -6.50 -7.84
CA GLN A 164 -12.05 -6.90 -8.21
C GLN A 164 -12.61 -7.99 -7.29
N ASP A 165 -11.83 -9.02 -7.02
CA ASP A 165 -12.19 -10.12 -6.12
C ASP A 165 -12.41 -9.65 -4.67
N SER A 166 -11.77 -8.55 -4.28
CA SER A 166 -11.97 -7.92 -2.97
C SER A 166 -13.21 -7.03 -2.87
N GLY A 167 -13.97 -6.89 -3.96
CA GLY A 167 -15.21 -6.14 -4.01
C GLY A 167 -15.11 -4.77 -4.68
N PHE A 168 -13.95 -4.37 -5.23
CA PHE A 168 -13.85 -3.10 -5.95
C PHE A 168 -14.43 -3.22 -7.36
N SER A 169 -15.66 -2.74 -7.58
CA SER A 169 -16.33 -2.83 -8.87
C SER A 169 -15.74 -1.91 -9.96
N LYS A 170 -15.04 -0.84 -9.57
CA LYS A 170 -14.44 0.10 -10.52
C LYS A 170 -12.98 0.39 -10.17
N VAL A 171 -12.09 -0.04 -11.06
CA VAL A 171 -10.63 0.17 -10.93
C VAL A 171 -10.14 0.99 -12.13
N LEU A 172 -9.42 2.07 -11.86
CA LEU A 172 -8.87 2.99 -12.86
C LEU A 172 -7.38 3.22 -12.60
N THR A 173 -6.55 2.98 -13.61
CA THR A 173 -5.13 3.36 -13.58
C THR A 173 -4.96 4.76 -14.15
N CYS A 174 -4.38 5.66 -13.36
CA CYS A 174 -4.15 7.07 -13.70
C CYS A 174 -2.85 7.23 -14.51
N GLY A 175 -2.86 6.76 -15.77
CA GLY A 175 -1.69 6.84 -16.66
C GLY A 175 -1.60 8.09 -17.54
N GLU A 176 -2.65 8.92 -17.57
CA GLU A 176 -2.62 10.16 -18.34
C GLU A 176 -1.76 11.22 -17.63
N PRO A 177 -0.87 11.93 -18.35
CA PRO A 177 -0.10 13.02 -17.78
C PRO A 177 -1.01 14.23 -17.48
N PHE A 178 -0.64 15.01 -16.47
CA PHE A 178 -1.28 16.29 -16.16
C PHE A 178 -0.21 17.38 -16.11
N LEU A 179 0.23 17.79 -17.31
CA LEU A 179 1.37 18.70 -17.49
C LEU A 179 1.15 20.07 -16.85
N GLU A 180 -0.08 20.58 -16.79
CA GLU A 180 -0.43 21.84 -16.12
C GLU A 180 0.02 21.86 -14.65
N TYR A 181 -0.01 20.71 -13.98
CA TYR A 181 0.44 20.56 -12.59
C TYR A 181 1.77 19.81 -12.47
N GLY A 182 2.52 19.69 -13.58
CA GLY A 182 3.84 19.05 -13.60
C GLY A 182 3.80 17.53 -13.42
N ILE A 183 2.65 16.88 -13.61
CA ILE A 183 2.53 15.42 -13.52
C ILE A 183 2.87 14.81 -14.87
N PHE A 184 3.97 14.08 -14.93
CA PHE A 184 4.43 13.33 -16.09
C PHE A 184 4.95 11.97 -15.65
N TRP A 185 4.60 10.93 -16.40
CA TRP A 185 5.02 9.56 -16.13
C TRP A 185 6.04 9.12 -17.18
N GLU A 186 7.30 8.98 -16.78
CA GLU A 186 8.35 8.48 -17.68
C GLU A 186 8.16 6.99 -18.00
N PHE A 187 7.62 6.23 -17.04
CA PHE A 187 7.42 4.79 -17.16
C PHE A 187 5.95 4.43 -16.90
N PRO A 188 5.43 3.38 -17.56
CA PRO A 188 4.03 2.95 -17.39
C PRO A 188 3.82 2.03 -16.17
N ASN A 189 4.84 1.89 -15.32
CA ASN A 189 4.87 1.04 -14.14
C ASN A 189 4.55 1.85 -12.88
N SER A 190 3.92 1.20 -11.90
CA SER A 190 3.63 1.79 -10.58
C SER A 190 2.80 3.08 -10.64
N LEU A 191 1.97 3.24 -11.67
CA LEU A 191 1.07 4.37 -11.80
C LEU A 191 -0.01 4.32 -10.71
N PRO A 192 -0.54 5.48 -10.27
CA PRO A 192 -1.62 5.49 -9.28
C PRO A 192 -2.85 4.74 -9.78
N ILE A 193 -3.41 3.89 -8.93
CA ILE A 193 -4.65 3.17 -9.17
C ILE A 193 -5.71 3.73 -8.22
N VAL A 194 -6.88 4.06 -8.77
CA VAL A 194 -8.08 4.43 -8.01
C VAL A 194 -9.07 3.27 -8.06
N ALA A 195 -9.44 2.74 -6.91
CA ALA A 195 -10.38 1.63 -6.78
C ALA A 195 -11.61 2.05 -5.95
N ARG A 196 -12.80 1.67 -6.40
CA ARG A 196 -14.09 1.96 -5.76
C ARG A 196 -14.88 0.67 -5.55
N PRO A 197 -15.52 0.48 -4.37
CA PRO A 197 -16.52 -0.58 -4.17
C PRO A 197 -17.55 -0.61 -5.30
#